data_AF-A0A6L4Z821-F1
#
_entry.id   AF-A0A6L4Z821-F1
#
_cell.length_a   1.000
_cell.length_b   1.000
_cell.length_c   1.000
_cell.angle_alpha   90.00
_cell.angle_beta   90.00
_cell.angle_gamma   90.00
#
_symmetry.space_group_name_H-M   'P 1'
#
loop_
_entity.id
_entity.type
_entity.pdbx_description
1 polymer ?
#
loop_
_entity_poly.entity_id
_entity_poly.type
_entity_poly.pdbx_seq_one_letter_code
_entity_poly.pdbx_strand_id
1 'polypeptide(L)'
;MVEKPDETQKYFPGYCKQCGGEFNADTVFEMHQRKQEVVIPPIKARFIEHQSYRCTCSKCNTQTTTDLPSHLKANIQYGGNIQALITYLSVIQYMPSNNSNPDSTAFDGNMITYSLQKWVGLDLGVPRNINRIRIAPRNAHNGIVPGDNYQLHYWNNGWVPAKIKQAGYHFIKFEDIPSNTLYWLRNLDHGKEEQPFYYKNGKQVFSNQPGS
;
A
#
# COMPACT_ATOMS: atom_id res chain seq x y z
N MET A 1 -12.05 -16.92 -8.55
CA MET A 1 -12.50 -16.88 -9.95
C MET A 1 -13.89 -16.28 -9.95
N VAL A 2 -14.15 -15.26 -10.76
CA VAL A 2 -15.48 -14.64 -10.84
C VAL A 2 -16.42 -15.51 -11.67
N GLU A 3 -17.71 -15.53 -11.33
CA GLU A 3 -18.70 -16.35 -12.04
C GLU A 3 -18.91 -15.88 -13.48
N LYS A 4 -18.89 -14.56 -13.68
CA LYS A 4 -19.07 -13.92 -14.98
C LYS A 4 -17.86 -13.03 -15.30
N PRO A 5 -16.87 -13.52 -16.07
CA PRO A 5 -15.77 -12.69 -16.52
C PRO A 5 -16.25 -11.69 -17.58
N ASP A 6 -15.56 -10.56 -17.69
CA ASP A 6 -15.89 -9.52 -18.67
C ASP A 6 -15.70 -10.00 -20.13
N GLU A 7 -14.72 -10.89 -20.35
CA GLU A 7 -14.45 -11.55 -21.63
C GLU A 7 -14.20 -13.06 -21.41
N THR A 8 -14.57 -13.91 -22.38
CA THR A 8 -14.27 -15.35 -22.38
C THR A 8 -13.63 -15.78 -23.68
N GLN A 9 -12.37 -16.21 -23.63
CA GLN A 9 -11.71 -16.90 -24.74
C GLN A 9 -11.80 -18.42 -24.55
N LYS A 10 -12.15 -19.12 -25.64
CA LYS A 10 -12.24 -20.59 -25.69
C LYS A 10 -11.12 -21.15 -26.53
N TYR A 11 -10.50 -22.24 -26.07
CA TYR A 11 -9.44 -22.93 -26.77
C TYR A 11 -9.86 -24.37 -27.04
N PHE A 12 -9.96 -24.75 -28.30
CA PHE A 12 -10.29 -26.10 -28.74
C PHE A 12 -9.05 -26.78 -29.32
N PRO A 13 -8.86 -28.09 -29.12
CA PRO A 13 -7.80 -28.81 -29.81
C PRO A 13 -8.12 -28.86 -31.31
N GLY A 14 -7.13 -28.55 -32.15
CA GLY A 14 -7.30 -28.63 -33.61
C GLY A 14 -7.21 -30.05 -34.17
N TYR A 15 -6.46 -30.93 -33.49
CA TYR A 15 -6.13 -32.27 -33.98
C TYR A 15 -6.03 -33.28 -32.83
N CYS A 16 -6.30 -34.54 -33.13
CA CYS A 16 -6.09 -35.64 -32.19
C CYS A 16 -4.60 -35.83 -31.90
N LYS A 17 -4.21 -35.78 -30.63
CA LYS A 17 -2.80 -35.93 -30.22
C LYS A 17 -2.21 -37.32 -30.48
N GLN A 18 -3.05 -38.33 -30.72
CA GLN A 18 -2.61 -39.71 -30.93
C GLN A 18 -2.49 -40.06 -32.41
N CYS A 19 -3.47 -39.70 -33.25
CA CYS A 19 -3.48 -40.08 -34.68
C CYS A 19 -3.30 -38.89 -35.63
N GLY A 20 -3.34 -37.65 -35.15
CA GLY A 20 -3.20 -36.44 -35.96
C GLY A 20 -4.44 -36.05 -36.78
N GLY A 21 -5.54 -36.81 -36.69
CA GLY A 21 -6.78 -36.50 -37.42
C GLY A 21 -7.44 -35.20 -36.94
N GLU A 22 -8.08 -34.49 -37.87
CA GLU A 22 -8.88 -33.30 -37.60
C GLU A 22 -10.21 -33.66 -36.93
N PHE A 23 -10.68 -32.76 -36.07
CA PHE A 23 -12.03 -32.85 -35.51
C PHE A 23 -13.04 -32.20 -36.46
N ASN A 24 -14.19 -32.83 -36.61
CA ASN A 24 -15.26 -32.35 -37.48
C ASN A 24 -16.26 -31.46 -36.73
N ALA A 25 -17.19 -30.84 -37.46
CA ALA A 25 -18.20 -29.95 -36.90
C ALA A 25 -19.14 -30.63 -35.87
N ASP A 26 -19.31 -31.95 -35.98
CA ASP A 26 -20.15 -32.75 -35.08
C ASP A 26 -19.41 -33.24 -33.84
N THR A 27 -18.10 -32.96 -33.72
CA THR A 27 -17.30 -33.40 -32.59
C THR A 27 -17.76 -32.66 -31.33
N VAL A 28 -18.13 -33.43 -30.31
CA VAL A 28 -18.55 -32.90 -29.01
C VAL A 28 -17.32 -32.63 -28.15
N PHE A 29 -17.10 -31.37 -27.79
CA PHE A 29 -16.02 -30.96 -26.88
C PHE A 29 -16.55 -30.73 -25.47
N GLU A 30 -15.91 -31.36 -24.49
CA GLU A 30 -16.22 -31.18 -23.07
C GLU A 30 -15.24 -30.19 -22.41
N MET A 31 -15.75 -29.34 -21.52
CA MET A 31 -14.92 -28.38 -20.80
C MET A 31 -14.08 -29.09 -19.74
N HIS A 32 -12.78 -29.22 -19.98
CA HIS A 32 -11.86 -29.90 -19.07
C HIS A 32 -11.26 -28.99 -17.98
N GLN A 33 -10.98 -27.72 -18.27
CA GLN A 33 -10.38 -26.78 -17.29
C GLN A 33 -10.81 -25.33 -17.54
N ARG A 34 -10.84 -24.52 -16.48
CA ARG A 34 -11.02 -23.06 -16.53
C ARG A 34 -9.90 -22.35 -15.77
N LYS A 35 -9.43 -21.22 -16.31
CA LYS A 35 -8.50 -20.26 -15.67
C LYS A 35 -8.99 -18.83 -15.95
N GLN A 36 -8.60 -17.86 -15.12
CA GLN A 36 -8.89 -16.44 -15.33
C GLN A 36 -7.62 -15.65 -15.16
N GLU A 37 -7.40 -14.72 -16.08
CA GLU A 37 -6.36 -13.71 -16.01
C GLU A 37 -7.01 -12.37 -15.61
N VAL A 38 -6.40 -11.68 -14.64
CA VAL A 38 -6.84 -10.35 -14.22
C VAL A 38 -6.00 -9.33 -14.98
N VAL A 39 -6.61 -8.61 -15.93
CA VAL A 39 -5.94 -7.58 -16.74
C VAL A 39 -6.40 -6.20 -16.30
N ILE A 40 -5.45 -5.30 -15.99
CA ILE A 40 -5.72 -3.89 -15.67
C ILE A 40 -5.34 -3.03 -16.89
N PRO A 41 -6.30 -2.36 -17.55
CA PRO A 41 -6.00 -1.51 -18.71
C PRO A 41 -5.16 -0.28 -18.32
N PRO A 42 -4.47 0.37 -19.27
CA PRO A 42 -3.61 1.52 -18.98
C PRO A 42 -4.39 2.67 -18.31
N ILE A 43 -4.02 2.99 -17.07
CA ILE A 43 -4.63 4.07 -16.28
C ILE A 43 -4.05 5.40 -16.76
N LYS A 44 -4.87 6.23 -17.42
CA LYS A 44 -4.51 7.60 -17.81
C LYS A 44 -5.01 8.60 -16.78
N ALA A 45 -4.15 9.54 -16.37
CA ALA A 45 -4.55 10.62 -15.47
C ALA A 45 -5.59 11.51 -16.15
N ARG A 46 -6.71 11.77 -15.47
CA ARG A 46 -7.69 12.79 -15.86
C ARG A 46 -7.54 13.99 -14.94
N PHE A 47 -7.24 15.15 -15.51
CA PHE A 47 -7.17 16.41 -14.79
C PHE A 47 -8.55 17.08 -14.86
N ILE A 48 -9.10 17.45 -13.70
CA ILE A 48 -10.34 18.19 -13.59
C ILE A 48 -9.98 19.49 -12.88
N GLU A 49 -10.13 20.60 -13.57
CA GLU A 49 -9.88 21.93 -13.02
C GLU A 49 -11.18 22.49 -12.44
N HIS A 50 -11.11 22.99 -11.21
CA HIS A 50 -12.24 23.62 -10.54
C HIS A 50 -11.96 25.11 -10.44
N GLN A 51 -12.77 25.92 -11.13
CA GLN A 51 -12.63 27.36 -11.15
C GLN A 51 -13.70 28.02 -10.28
N SER A 52 -13.30 29.05 -9.53
CA SER A 52 -14.18 29.91 -8.77
C SER A 52 -14.22 31.29 -9.42
N TYR A 53 -15.40 31.88 -9.47
CA TYR A 53 -15.61 33.21 -10.04
C TYR A 53 -16.14 34.17 -8.97
N ARG A 54 -15.82 35.45 -9.17
CA ARG A 54 -16.31 36.57 -8.39
C ARG A 54 -17.08 37.53 -9.29
N CYS A 55 -18.18 38.08 -8.79
CA CYS A 55 -18.89 39.19 -9.43
C CYS A 55 -19.10 40.33 -8.43
N THR A 56 -19.29 41.53 -8.97
CA THR A 56 -19.68 42.72 -8.20
C THR A 56 -21.13 43.03 -8.51
N CYS A 57 -21.98 43.11 -7.48
CA CYS A 57 -23.39 43.42 -7.65
C CYS A 57 -23.57 44.85 -8.16
N SER A 58 -24.26 45.04 -9.29
CA SER A 58 -24.49 46.36 -9.88
C SER A 58 -25.41 47.27 -9.06
N LYS A 59 -26.16 46.74 -8.09
CA LYS A 59 -27.10 47.50 -7.26
C LYS A 59 -26.52 47.98 -5.94
N CYS A 60 -25.68 47.17 -5.30
CA CYS A 60 -25.14 47.44 -3.95
C CYS A 60 -23.61 47.39 -3.88
N ASN A 61 -22.93 47.17 -5.01
CA ASN A 61 -21.48 47.06 -5.14
C ASN A 61 -20.81 45.96 -4.29
N THR A 62 -21.60 45.06 -3.70
CA THR A 62 -21.09 43.91 -2.93
C THR A 62 -20.39 42.92 -3.85
N GLN A 63 -19.17 42.52 -3.50
CA GLN A 63 -18.47 41.42 -4.16
C GLN A 63 -18.94 40.08 -3.62
N THR A 64 -19.38 39.20 -4.51
CA THR A 64 -19.77 37.83 -4.17
C THR A 64 -18.82 36.87 -4.89
N THR A 65 -18.23 35.93 -4.15
CA THR A 65 -17.35 34.89 -4.68
C THR A 65 -17.97 33.53 -4.41
N THR A 66 -17.89 32.61 -5.36
CA THR A 66 -18.35 31.23 -5.15
C THR A 66 -17.25 30.40 -4.52
N ASP A 67 -17.52 29.72 -3.41
CA ASP A 67 -16.54 28.84 -2.80
C ASP A 67 -16.30 27.58 -3.64
N LEU A 68 -15.04 27.15 -3.71
CA LEU A 68 -14.71 25.84 -4.27
C LEU A 68 -15.15 24.72 -3.31
N PRO A 69 -15.42 23.50 -3.82
CA PRO A 69 -15.73 22.37 -2.97
C PRO A 69 -14.70 22.15 -1.86
N SER A 70 -15.18 21.99 -0.62
CA SER A 70 -14.34 21.90 0.60
C SER A 70 -13.33 20.74 0.63
N HIS A 71 -13.48 19.75 -0.24
CA HIS A 71 -12.53 18.64 -0.37
C HIS A 71 -11.27 19.03 -1.15
N LEU A 72 -11.26 20.17 -1.85
CA LEU A 72 -10.10 20.71 -2.57
C LEU A 72 -9.26 21.56 -1.62
N LYS A 73 -8.18 20.98 -1.11
CA LYS A 73 -7.29 21.56 -0.10
C LYS A 73 -5.95 22.06 -0.66
N ALA A 74 -5.59 21.63 -1.87
CA ALA A 74 -4.33 21.98 -2.51
C ALA A 74 -4.54 22.37 -3.98
N ASN A 75 -3.61 23.15 -4.53
CA ASN A 75 -3.64 23.59 -5.94
C ASN A 75 -3.68 22.41 -6.92
N ILE A 76 -3.05 21.29 -6.56
CA ILE A 76 -3.17 20.00 -7.25
C ILE A 76 -3.32 18.92 -6.18
N GLN A 77 -4.29 18.02 -6.35
CA GLN A 77 -4.48 16.86 -5.48
C GLN A 77 -5.08 15.68 -6.26
N TYR A 78 -4.85 14.46 -5.77
CA TYR A 78 -5.51 13.28 -6.31
C TYR A 78 -6.97 13.22 -5.85
N GLY A 79 -7.88 12.89 -6.78
CA GLY A 79 -9.27 12.60 -6.43
C GLY A 79 -9.38 11.34 -5.57
N GLY A 80 -10.47 11.23 -4.80
CA GLY A 80 -10.68 10.11 -3.86
C GLY A 80 -10.57 8.72 -4.51
N ASN A 81 -11.00 8.58 -5.77
CA ASN A 81 -10.89 7.31 -6.51
C ASN A 81 -9.45 6.91 -6.81
N ILE A 82 -8.54 7.87 -7.03
CA ILE A 82 -7.12 7.58 -7.26
C ILE A 82 -6.46 7.16 -5.94
N GLN A 83 -6.82 7.77 -4.80
CA GLN A 83 -6.37 7.28 -3.49
C GLN A 83 -6.88 5.87 -3.18
N ALA A 84 -8.13 5.55 -3.51
CA ALA A 84 -8.69 4.21 -3.36
C ALA A 84 -8.01 3.20 -4.31
N LEU A 85 -7.75 3.59 -5.56
CA LEU A 85 -7.05 2.75 -6.54
C LEU A 85 -5.59 2.52 -6.17
N ILE A 86 -4.87 3.56 -5.73
CA ILE A 86 -3.52 3.40 -5.17
C ILE A 86 -3.60 2.46 -3.99
N THR A 87 -4.54 2.62 -3.07
CA THR A 87 -4.70 1.70 -1.94
C THR A 87 -4.94 0.26 -2.41
N TYR A 88 -5.77 0.06 -3.44
CA TYR A 88 -6.08 -1.25 -4.03
C TYR A 88 -4.90 -1.88 -4.80
N LEU A 89 -4.10 -1.09 -5.52
CA LEU A 89 -2.93 -1.55 -6.29
C LEU A 89 -1.64 -1.63 -5.46
N SER A 90 -1.56 -0.86 -4.36
CA SER A 90 -0.49 -0.96 -3.35
C SER A 90 -0.66 -2.22 -2.51
N VAL A 91 -1.84 -2.85 -2.56
CA VAL A 91 -2.03 -4.23 -2.12
C VAL A 91 -1.54 -5.15 -3.24
N ILE A 92 -0.51 -5.93 -2.92
CA ILE A 92 0.25 -6.80 -3.82
C ILE A 92 -0.67 -7.62 -4.73
N GLN A 93 -0.59 -7.39 -6.05
CA GLN A 93 -1.05 -8.32 -7.07
C GLN A 93 0.16 -8.92 -7.76
N TYR A 94 0.33 -10.24 -7.68
CA TYR A 94 1.48 -10.95 -8.21
C TYR A 94 1.50 -10.95 -9.73
N MET A 95 2.68 -10.69 -10.32
CA MET A 95 3.03 -11.16 -11.67
C MET A 95 4.42 -11.82 -11.62
N PRO A 96 4.64 -12.96 -12.32
CA PRO A 96 5.94 -13.61 -12.35
C PRO A 96 6.81 -13.11 -13.51
N SER A 97 8.08 -12.78 -13.26
CA SER A 97 9.13 -12.86 -14.28
C SER A 97 10.52 -13.04 -13.67
N ASN A 98 11.33 -13.89 -14.33
CA ASN A 98 12.67 -14.31 -13.94
C ASN A 98 13.73 -13.21 -14.10
N ASN A 99 14.69 -13.25 -13.17
CA ASN A 99 15.99 -12.58 -13.11
C ASN A 99 16.03 -11.25 -12.33
N SER A 100 16.59 -11.31 -11.12
CA SER A 100 17.10 -10.10 -10.45
C SER A 100 18.35 -10.33 -9.61
N ASN A 101 19.24 -9.35 -9.69
CA ASN A 101 20.64 -9.35 -9.22
C ASN A 101 20.73 -9.29 -7.67
N PRO A 102 21.39 -10.25 -6.99
CA PRO A 102 21.41 -10.35 -5.52
C PRO A 102 22.28 -9.31 -4.78
N ASP A 103 23.12 -8.51 -5.46
CA ASP A 103 24.10 -7.60 -4.82
C ASP A 103 23.58 -6.17 -4.49
N SER A 104 22.27 -5.98 -4.37
CA SER A 104 21.73 -4.66 -3.97
C SER A 104 21.78 -4.48 -2.45
N THR A 105 22.31 -3.34 -1.98
CA THR A 105 22.23 -2.91 -0.55
C THR A 105 20.79 -2.79 -0.04
N ALA A 106 19.78 -2.91 -0.91
CA ALA A 106 18.39 -3.03 -0.49
C ALA A 106 18.05 -4.37 0.22
N PHE A 107 18.93 -5.39 0.13
CA PHE A 107 18.70 -6.73 0.68
C PHE A 107 19.78 -7.19 1.67
N ASP A 108 20.70 -6.32 2.08
CA ASP A 108 21.82 -6.66 2.98
C ASP A 108 21.41 -6.81 4.45
N GLY A 109 20.13 -6.59 4.78
CA GLY A 109 19.60 -6.67 6.14
C GLY A 109 20.00 -5.49 7.03
N ASN A 110 20.71 -4.50 6.51
CA ASN A 110 21.12 -3.32 7.25
C ASN A 110 20.19 -2.15 6.91
N MET A 111 19.34 -1.74 7.86
CA MET A 111 18.41 -0.63 7.63
C MET A 111 19.06 0.76 7.58
N ILE A 112 20.37 0.87 7.79
CA ILE A 112 21.12 2.11 7.65
C ILE A 112 21.63 2.29 6.21
N THR A 113 21.93 1.20 5.52
CA THR A 113 22.33 1.23 4.12
C THR A 113 21.10 1.48 3.25
N TYR A 114 21.31 2.14 2.11
CA TYR A 114 20.23 2.45 1.19
C TYR A 114 20.73 2.27 -0.24
N SER A 115 19.83 1.83 -1.12
CA SER A 115 20.14 1.71 -2.54
C SER A 115 19.84 3.02 -3.25
N LEU A 116 20.81 3.50 -4.03
CA LEU A 116 20.64 4.62 -4.96
C LEU A 116 20.12 4.14 -6.34
N GLN A 117 19.95 2.84 -6.52
CA GLN A 117 19.46 2.26 -7.77
C GLN A 117 18.00 2.64 -8.01
N LYS A 118 17.66 2.96 -9.25
CA LYS A 118 16.27 3.27 -9.66
C LYS A 118 15.37 2.02 -9.67
N TRP A 119 15.97 0.83 -9.62
CA TRP A 119 15.30 -0.46 -9.61
C TRP A 119 15.97 -1.39 -8.61
N VAL A 120 15.15 -2.14 -7.88
CA VAL A 120 15.55 -3.15 -6.91
C VAL A 120 14.68 -4.37 -7.14
N GLY A 121 15.28 -5.50 -7.48
CA GLY A 121 14.58 -6.76 -7.73
C GLY A 121 15.13 -7.88 -6.85
N LEU A 122 14.24 -8.75 -6.35
CA LEU A 122 14.59 -9.92 -5.55
C LEU A 122 14.29 -11.19 -6.35
N ASP A 123 15.34 -11.97 -6.65
CA ASP A 123 15.18 -13.29 -7.28
C ASP A 123 15.00 -14.34 -6.20
N LEU A 124 13.92 -15.12 -6.29
CA LEU A 124 13.60 -16.19 -5.36
C LEU A 124 14.23 -17.53 -5.78
N GLY A 125 14.83 -17.60 -6.97
CA GLY A 125 15.43 -18.77 -7.60
C GLY A 125 14.42 -19.82 -8.06
N VAL A 126 13.32 -19.98 -7.33
CA VAL A 126 12.19 -20.86 -7.64
C VAL A 126 10.87 -20.13 -7.38
N PRO A 127 9.77 -20.53 -8.01
CA PRO A 127 8.45 -19.98 -7.70
C PRO A 127 8.12 -20.12 -6.21
N ARG A 128 7.87 -19.00 -5.52
CA ARG A 128 7.45 -18.95 -4.10
C ARG A 128 6.19 -18.10 -3.94
N ASN A 129 5.40 -18.42 -2.92
CA ASN A 129 4.31 -17.57 -2.47
C ASN A 129 4.89 -16.43 -1.58
N ILE A 130 4.79 -15.20 -2.06
CA ILE A 130 5.09 -13.92 -1.40
C ILE A 130 3.86 -13.34 -0.68
N ASN A 131 3.70 -13.63 0.61
CA ASN A 131 2.53 -13.14 1.34
C ASN A 131 2.62 -11.62 1.65
N ARG A 132 3.81 -11.01 1.55
CA ARG A 132 4.04 -9.62 1.90
C ARG A 132 5.34 -9.08 1.31
N ILE A 133 5.32 -7.81 0.93
CA ILE A 133 6.48 -6.99 0.57
C ILE A 133 6.57 -5.84 1.58
N ARG A 134 7.78 -5.50 2.02
CA ARG A 134 8.03 -4.38 2.94
C ARG A 134 9.12 -3.50 2.35
N ILE A 135 8.87 -2.19 2.35
CA ILE A 135 9.81 -1.19 1.89
C ILE A 135 10.07 -0.25 3.07
N ALA A 136 11.34 -0.09 3.43
CA ALA A 136 11.75 0.88 4.45
C ALA A 136 12.35 2.09 3.73
N PRO A 137 11.72 3.28 3.79
CA PRO A 137 12.38 4.50 3.33
C PRO A 137 13.58 4.79 4.23
N ARG A 138 14.60 5.46 3.66
CA ARG A 138 15.79 5.89 4.41
C ARG A 138 15.37 6.58 5.71
N ASN A 139 15.84 6.07 6.84
CA ASN A 139 15.54 6.63 8.15
C ASN A 139 16.81 7.24 8.77
N ALA A 140 16.63 8.20 9.68
CA ALA A 140 17.73 8.89 10.37
C ALA A 140 18.18 8.16 11.65
N HIS A 141 18.06 6.82 11.70
CA HIS A 141 18.43 5.98 12.85
C HIS A 141 17.50 5.99 14.08
N ASN A 142 16.25 6.48 13.97
CA ASN A 142 15.28 6.51 15.08
C ASN A 142 14.21 5.39 15.02
N GLY A 143 14.55 4.24 14.43
CA GLY A 143 13.62 3.12 14.20
C GLY A 143 13.58 2.10 15.35
N ILE A 144 12.64 1.14 15.25
CA ILE A 144 12.62 -0.04 16.11
C ILE A 144 13.82 -0.94 15.79
N VAL A 145 14.50 -1.43 16.83
CA VAL A 145 15.71 -2.25 16.75
C VAL A 145 15.34 -3.71 17.10
N PRO A 146 15.51 -4.66 16.18
CA PRO A 146 15.32 -6.08 16.45
C PRO A 146 16.24 -6.54 17.58
N GLY A 147 15.72 -7.34 18.50
CA GLY A 147 16.42 -7.80 19.70
C GLY A 147 16.11 -6.97 20.95
N ASP A 148 15.74 -5.70 20.79
CA ASP A 148 15.40 -4.83 21.91
C ASP A 148 13.98 -5.11 22.45
N ASN A 149 13.79 -4.89 23.74
CA ASN A 149 12.54 -4.97 24.47
C ASN A 149 11.88 -3.60 24.51
N TYR A 150 10.60 -3.57 24.16
CA TYR A 150 9.81 -2.35 24.20
C TYR A 150 8.59 -2.49 25.08
N GLN A 151 8.27 -1.43 25.82
CA GLN A 151 7.03 -1.32 26.58
C GLN A 151 6.11 -0.27 25.98
N LEU A 152 4.90 -0.67 25.61
CA LEU A 152 3.85 0.26 25.21
C LEU A 152 3.13 0.79 26.46
N HIS A 153 2.96 2.10 26.51
CA HIS A 153 2.08 2.80 27.44
C HIS A 153 0.94 3.45 26.66
N TYR A 154 -0.20 3.65 27.32
CA TYR A 154 -1.31 4.43 26.79
C TYR A 154 -1.81 5.44 27.82
N TRP A 155 -2.46 6.50 27.36
CA TRP A 155 -2.97 7.55 28.24
C TRP A 155 -4.39 7.21 28.74
N ASN A 156 -4.58 7.26 30.06
CA ASN A 156 -5.88 7.20 30.72
C ASN A 156 -5.79 7.97 32.05
N ASN A 157 -5.96 9.29 31.98
CA ASN A 157 -5.71 10.21 33.11
C ASN A 157 -4.31 10.06 33.73
N GLY A 158 -3.34 9.63 32.92
CA GLY A 158 -1.99 9.24 33.32
C GLY A 158 -1.44 8.18 32.35
N TRP A 159 -0.13 7.96 32.36
CA TRP A 159 0.49 6.90 31.58
C TRP A 159 0.26 5.54 32.25
N VAL A 160 -0.39 4.62 31.53
CA VAL A 160 -0.66 3.26 31.98
C VAL A 160 0.17 2.28 31.14
N PRO A 161 0.99 1.42 31.76
CA PRO A 161 1.70 0.38 31.02
C PRO A 161 0.71 -0.64 30.45
N ALA A 162 0.88 -0.99 29.18
CA ALA A 162 0.07 -2.03 28.53
C ALA A 162 0.79 -3.37 28.46
N LYS A 163 1.78 -3.48 27.57
CA LYS A 163 2.44 -4.75 27.23
C LYS A 163 3.93 -4.51 26.95
N ILE A 164 4.76 -5.49 27.31
CA ILE A 164 6.18 -5.56 26.94
C ILE A 164 6.32 -6.57 25.80
N LYS A 165 7.17 -6.27 24.83
CA LYS A 165 7.45 -7.17 23.72
C LYS A 165 8.86 -6.94 23.18
N GLN A 166 9.58 -8.03 22.95
CA GLN A 166 10.84 -7.99 22.21
C GLN A 166 10.56 -7.82 20.71
N ALA A 167 11.28 -6.90 20.08
CA ALA A 167 11.24 -6.69 18.65
C ALA A 167 11.86 -7.88 17.91
N GLY A 168 11.05 -8.69 17.23
CA GLY A 168 11.57 -9.66 16.26
C GLY A 168 12.02 -9.02 14.94
N TYR A 169 11.60 -7.78 14.69
CA TYR A 169 11.81 -7.04 13.45
C TYR A 169 11.82 -5.53 13.75
N HIS A 170 12.08 -4.72 12.73
CA HIS A 170 12.06 -3.24 12.80
C HIS A 170 10.65 -2.62 12.91
N PHE A 171 9.69 -3.38 13.43
CA PHE A 171 8.37 -2.91 13.81
C PHE A 171 7.89 -3.80 14.97
N ILE A 172 7.04 -3.25 15.83
CA ILE A 172 6.32 -4.04 16.83
C ILE A 172 4.82 -3.87 16.62
N LYS A 173 4.11 -5.00 16.71
CA LYS A 173 2.65 -5.03 16.76
C LYS A 173 2.21 -5.42 18.16
N PHE A 174 1.44 -4.53 18.78
CA PHE A 174 0.66 -4.80 19.97
C PHE A 174 -0.81 -4.98 19.57
N GLU A 175 -1.47 -5.98 20.15
CA GLU A 175 -2.88 -6.28 19.93
C GLU A 175 -3.65 -6.02 21.23
N ASP A 176 -4.95 -5.81 21.13
CA ASP A 176 -5.86 -5.54 22.27
C ASP A 176 -5.43 -4.33 23.12
N ILE A 177 -5.07 -3.24 22.45
CA ILE A 177 -4.70 -1.97 23.08
C ILE A 177 -5.88 -0.99 22.94
N PRO A 178 -6.24 -0.22 23.99
CA PRO A 178 -7.27 0.81 23.89
C PRO A 178 -7.03 1.75 22.70
N SER A 179 -8.07 2.01 21.91
CA SER A 179 -8.05 2.93 20.77
C SER A 179 -8.33 4.38 21.19
N ASN A 180 -8.11 5.35 20.30
CA ASN A 180 -8.42 6.78 20.51
C ASN A 180 -7.74 7.40 21.75
N THR A 181 -6.51 6.98 22.03
CA THR A 181 -5.68 7.52 23.10
C THR A 181 -4.29 7.87 22.59
N LEU A 182 -3.50 8.54 23.43
CA LEU A 182 -2.07 8.72 23.22
C LEU A 182 -1.35 7.43 23.62
N TYR A 183 -0.34 7.09 22.84
CA TYR A 183 0.57 5.98 23.07
C TYR A 183 1.96 6.51 23.28
N TRP A 184 2.73 5.80 24.09
CA TRP A 184 4.15 6.07 24.25
C TRP A 184 4.88 4.74 24.28
N LEU A 185 5.76 4.54 23.28
CA LEU A 185 6.53 3.32 23.16
C LEU A 185 7.93 3.57 23.70
N ARG A 186 8.31 2.78 24.70
CA ARG A 186 9.61 2.89 25.36
C ARG A 186 10.55 1.77 24.94
N ASN A 187 11.80 2.08 24.63
CA ASN A 187 12.86 1.09 24.46
C ASN A 187 13.53 0.85 25.82
N LEU A 188 13.46 -0.38 26.33
CA LEU A 188 13.97 -0.75 27.64
C LEU A 188 15.47 -1.05 27.67
N ASP A 189 16.10 -1.29 26.51
CA ASP A 189 17.51 -1.69 26.44
C ASP A 189 18.44 -0.50 26.11
N HIS A 190 18.05 0.36 25.17
CA HIS A 190 18.97 1.39 24.61
C HIS A 190 18.45 2.84 24.61
N GLY A 191 17.23 3.13 25.10
CA GLY A 191 16.50 4.38 24.80
C GLY A 191 17.09 5.71 25.34
N LYS A 192 17.14 6.75 24.49
CA LYS A 192 17.28 8.17 24.89
C LYS A 192 16.29 9.15 24.23
N GLU A 193 15.60 8.79 23.15
CA GLU A 193 14.58 9.65 22.51
C GLU A 193 13.28 8.86 22.25
N GLU A 194 12.20 9.24 22.95
CA GLU A 194 10.90 8.60 22.85
C GLU A 194 9.83 9.70 22.85
N GLN A 195 8.90 9.64 21.90
CA GLN A 195 7.84 10.66 21.78
C GLN A 195 6.45 10.03 21.81
N PRO A 196 5.50 10.60 22.57
CA PRO A 196 4.11 10.22 22.48
C PRO A 196 3.54 10.38 21.07
N PHE A 197 2.69 9.45 20.67
CA PHE A 197 2.03 9.44 19.37
C PHE A 197 0.56 9.02 19.51
N TYR A 198 -0.24 9.24 18.47
CA TYR A 198 -1.59 8.69 18.36
C TYR A 198 -1.81 8.09 16.99
N TYR A 199 -2.85 7.25 16.87
CA TYR A 199 -3.28 6.74 15.57
C TYR A 199 -4.44 7.58 15.03
N LYS A 200 -4.31 8.01 13.77
CA LYS A 200 -5.40 8.64 13.01
C LYS A 200 -5.47 8.01 11.64
N ASN A 201 -6.64 7.49 11.25
CA ASN A 201 -6.86 6.80 9.97
C ASN A 201 -5.85 5.66 9.72
N GLY A 202 -5.52 4.88 10.76
CA GLY A 202 -4.56 3.78 10.67
C GLY A 202 -3.09 4.20 10.57
N LYS A 203 -2.76 5.50 10.67
CA LYS A 203 -1.39 6.01 10.64
C LYS A 203 -0.96 6.56 12.00
N GLN A 204 0.28 6.28 12.37
CA GLN A 204 0.94 6.86 13.54
C GLN A 204 1.26 8.33 13.27
N VAL A 205 0.91 9.21 14.21
CA VAL A 205 1.12 10.66 14.14
C VAL A 205 1.80 11.13 15.42
N PHE A 206 2.87 11.91 15.26
CA PHE A 206 3.61 12.54 16.37
C PHE A 206 3.24 14.02 16.48
N SER A 207 3.16 14.54 17.71
CA SER A 207 2.73 15.92 18.00
C SER A 207 3.68 17.01 17.48
N ASN A 208 4.92 16.67 17.11
CA ASN A 208 5.94 17.65 16.70
C ASN A 208 6.15 17.74 15.18
N GLN A 209 5.30 17.11 14.36
CA GLN A 209 5.33 17.38 12.92
C GLN A 209 4.72 18.76 12.65
N PRO A 210 5.43 19.70 12.02
CA PRO A 210 4.86 20.99 11.67
C PRO A 210 3.70 20.76 10.69
N GLY A 211 2.52 21.16 11.14
CA GLY A 211 1.33 21.59 10.41
C GLY A 211 0.95 20.88 9.10
N SER A 212 -0.24 20.26 9.02
CA SER A 212 -1.55 20.96 8.97
C SER A 212 -1.77 21.69 7.66
#